data_AF-A0A932WRD1-F1
#
_entry.id   AF-A0A932WRD1-F1
#
_cell.length_a   1.000
_cell.length_b   1.000
_cell.length_c   1.000
_cell.angle_alpha   90.00
_cell.angle_beta   90.00
_cell.angle_gamma   90.00
#
_symmetry.space_group_name_H-M   'P 1'
#
loop_
_entity.id
_entity.type
_entity.pdbx_description
1 polymer ?
#
loop_
_entity_poly.entity_id
_entity_poly.type
_entity_poly.pdbx_seq_one_letter_code
_entity_poly.pdbx_strand_id
1 'polypeptide(L)' 'MKLETYEATVENGQIKLADVVRLPENTKVYVIVPNGLEPNRFHVGSPRLAQPKQAVDFVKQVTEDDPNASL' A
#
# COMPACT_ATOMS: atom_id res chain seq x y z
N MET A 1 15.75 -8.54 -32.47
CA MET A 1 15.78 -7.39 -31.55
C MET A 1 16.10 -7.95 -30.17
N LYS A 2 17.26 -7.61 -29.58
CA LYS A 2 17.69 -8.14 -28.28
C LYS A 2 17.14 -7.22 -27.19
N LEU A 3 16.30 -7.74 -26.32
CA LEU A 3 15.78 -7.02 -25.16
C LEU A 3 16.58 -7.47 -23.94
N GLU A 4 17.19 -6.53 -23.24
CA GLU A 4 17.86 -6.78 -21.96
C GLU A 4 17.05 -6.08 -20.87
N THR A 5 16.79 -6.81 -19.78
CA THR A 5 16.10 -6.30 -18.60
C THR A 5 17.10 -6.25 -17.47
N TYR A 6 17.19 -5.08 -16.82
CA TYR A 6 18.07 -4.86 -15.69
C TYR A 6 17.23 -4.66 -14.43
N GLU A 7 17.69 -5.25 -13.33
CA GLU A 7 17.10 -5.01 -12.02
C GLU A 7 17.59 -3.68 -11.44
N ALA A 8 16.66 -2.94 -10.86
CA ALA A 8 16.92 -1.61 -10.30
C ALA A 8 16.06 -1.38 -9.06
N THR A 9 16.60 -0.63 -8.10
CA THR A 9 15.85 -0.13 -6.95
C THR A 9 15.48 1.32 -7.15
N VAL A 10 14.34 1.75 -6.60
CA VAL A 10 13.98 3.16 -6.52
C VAL A 10 14.36 3.67 -5.14
N GLU A 11 15.37 4.54 -5.08
CA GLU A 11 15.83 5.18 -3.85
C GLU A 11 15.69 6.70 -3.99
N ASN A 12 14.93 7.34 -3.11
CA ASN A 12 14.64 8.79 -3.15
C ASN A 12 14.10 9.27 -4.52
N GLY A 13 13.27 8.45 -5.18
CA GLY A 13 12.70 8.77 -6.49
C GLY A 13 13.68 8.63 -7.65
N GLN A 14 14.90 8.12 -7.42
CA GLN A 14 15.88 7.85 -8.45
C GLN A 14 16.00 6.34 -8.69
N ILE A 15 16.07 5.94 -9.96
CA ILE A 15 16.29 4.56 -10.36
C ILE A 15 17.79 4.27 -10.25
N LYS A 16 18.17 3.32 -9.40
CA LYS A 16 19.54 2.87 -9.24
C LYS A 16 19.66 1.43 -9.72
N LEU A 17 20.54 1.22 -10.71
CA LEU A 17 20.88 -0.13 -11.18
C LEU A 17 21.80 -0.78 -10.14
N ALA A 18 21.55 -2.06 -9.83
CA ALA A 18 22.33 -2.79 -8.84
C ALA A 18 23.80 -2.97 -9.25
N ASP A 19 24.05 -3.05 -10.56
CA ASP A 19 25.38 -3.25 -11.16
C ASP A 19 25.73 -2.15 -12.17
N VAL A 20 27.02 -2.05 -12.51
CA VAL A 20 27.52 -1.19 -13.58
C VAL A 20 27.06 -1.73 -14.93
N VAL A 21 25.94 -1.23 -15.42
CA VAL A 21 25.40 -1.57 -16.75
C VAL A 21 26.03 -0.66 -17.81
N ARG A 22 26.62 -1.26 -18.85
CA ARG A 22 27.13 -0.53 -20.03
C ARG A 22 26.14 -0.67 -21.18
N LEU A 23 25.42 0.41 -21.47
CA LEU A 23 24.53 0.49 -22.64
C LEU A 23 25.27 1.14 -23.82
N PRO A 24 25.00 0.74 -25.07
CA PRO A 24 25.52 1.43 -26.24
C PRO A 24 25.05 2.89 -26.30
N GLU A 25 25.87 3.76 -26.90
CA GLU A 25 25.49 5.15 -27.12
C GLU A 25 24.18 5.28 -27.91
N ASN A 26 23.37 6.28 -27.57
CA ASN A 26 22.05 6.57 -28.18
C ASN A 26 20.99 5.46 -28.03
N THR A 27 21.17 4.54 -27.08
CA THR A 27 20.15 3.52 -26.77
C THR A 27 18.94 4.15 -26.08
N LYS A 28 17.72 3.86 -26.57
CA LYS A 28 16.47 4.25 -25.89
C LYS A 28 16.20 3.33 -24.70
N VAL A 29 15.93 3.93 -23.55
CA VAL A 29 15.59 3.22 -22.32
C VAL A 29 14.12 3.48 -21.97
N TYR A 30 13.40 2.43 -21.58
CA TYR A 30 12.02 2.50 -21.13
C TYR A 30 11.93 2.04 -19.68
N VAL A 31 11.21 2.78 -18.86
CA VAL A 31 10.92 2.42 -17.47
C VAL A 31 9.45 2.02 -17.39
N ILE A 32 9.18 0.80 -16.95
CA ILE A 32 7.82 0.30 -16.73
C ILE A 32 7.55 0.37 -15.24
N VAL A 33 6.70 1.31 -14.83
CA VAL A 33 6.17 1.38 -13.48
C VAL A 33 4.77 0.79 -13.51
N PRO A 34 4.56 -0.44 -13.00
CA PRO A 34 3.20 -0.93 -12.83
C PRO A 34 2.50 0.02 -11.86
N ASN A 35 1.32 0.54 -12.24
CA ASN A 35 0.49 1.30 -11.31
C ASN A 35 0.28 0.41 -10.09
N GLY A 36 0.76 0.88 -8.94
CA GLY A 36 0.53 0.19 -7.67
C GLY A 36 -0.98 0.00 -7.53
N LEU A 37 -1.37 -1.21 -7.14
CA LEU A 37 -2.64 -1.39 -6.44
C LEU A 37 -2.65 -0.32 -5.37
N GLU A 38 -3.55 0.67 -5.51
CA GLU A 38 -3.88 1.62 -4.44
C GLU A 38 -3.77 0.87 -3.12
N PRO A 39 -3.05 1.40 -2.11
CA PRO A 39 -2.86 0.69 -0.85
C PRO A 39 -4.23 0.19 -0.45
N ASN A 40 -4.42 -1.13 -0.47
CA ASN A 40 -5.73 -1.72 -0.27
C ASN A 40 -6.12 -1.29 1.13
N ARG A 41 -6.91 -0.22 1.23
CA ARG A 41 -7.41 0.28 2.50
C ARG A 41 -8.37 -0.81 2.90
N PHE A 42 -7.86 -1.79 3.66
CA PHE A 42 -8.66 -2.86 4.21
C PHE A 42 -9.75 -2.18 5.05
N HIS A 43 -10.90 -1.99 4.44
CA HIS A 43 -12.04 -1.40 5.11
C HIS A 43 -12.67 -2.52 5.92
N VAL A 44 -12.36 -2.54 7.22
CA VAL A 44 -13.16 -3.30 8.16
C VAL A 44 -14.52 -2.58 8.22
N GLY A 45 -15.50 -3.14 7.52
CA GLY A 45 -16.86 -2.63 7.54
C GLY A 45 -17.37 -2.64 8.98
N SER A 46 -17.85 -1.49 9.46
CA SER A 46 -18.47 -1.45 10.77
C SER A 46 -19.73 -2.32 10.76
N PRO A 47 -19.98 -3.12 11.83
CA PRO A 47 -21.23 -3.83 11.97
C PRO A 47 -22.41 -2.86 11.83
N ARG A 48 -23.40 -3.25 11.01
CA ARG A 48 -24.65 -2.49 10.88
C ARG A 48 -25.73 -3.16 11.73
N LEU A 49 -26.63 -2.36 12.29
CA LEU A 49 -27.85 -2.89 12.91
C LEU A 49 -28.71 -3.57 11.85
N ALA A 50 -29.35 -4.69 12.21
CA ALA A 50 -30.30 -5.37 11.34
C ALA A 50 -31.47 -4.45 10.95
N GLN A 51 -31.86 -3.53 11.86
CA GLN A 51 -32.85 -2.49 11.61
C GLN A 51 -32.36 -1.14 12.14
N PRO A 52 -32.18 -0.11 11.29
CA PRO A 52 -31.66 1.19 11.73
C PRO A 52 -32.46 1.87 12.84
N LYS A 53 -33.77 1.61 12.91
CA LYS A 53 -34.66 2.19 13.94
C LYS A 53 -34.35 1.70 15.36
N GLN A 54 -33.71 0.55 15.52
CA GLN A 54 -33.35 -0.02 16.83
C GLN A 54 -32.23 0.75 17.54
N ALA A 55 -31.57 1.70 16.86
CA ALA A 55 -30.51 2.50 17.46
C ALA A 55 -30.97 3.23 18.74
N VAL A 56 -32.26 3.57 18.84
CA VAL A 56 -32.85 4.21 20.03
C VAL A 56 -32.88 3.31 21.25
N ASP A 57 -32.79 1.99 21.07
CA ASP A 57 -32.86 0.99 22.13
C ASP A 57 -31.47 0.72 22.75
N PHE A 58 -30.38 1.25 22.16
CA PHE A 58 -29.01 1.06 22.65
C PHE A 58 -28.52 2.28 23.43
N VAL A 59 -27.96 2.03 24.63
CA VAL A 59 -27.27 3.04 25.43
C VAL A 59 -25.77 2.90 25.22
N LYS A 60 -25.10 3.99 24.79
CA LYS A 60 -23.65 4.00 24.62
C LYS A 60 -22.98 3.99 26.00
N GLN A 61 -22.18 2.96 26.26
CA GLN A 61 -21.25 2.92 27.38
C GLN A 61 -19.83 3.09 26.85
N VAL A 62 -19.06 3.99 27.47
CA VAL A 62 -17.62 4.15 27.20
C VAL A 62 -16.90 3.78 28.48
N THR A 63 -16.02 2.80 28.39
CA THR A 63 -15.08 2.44 29.45
C THR A 63 -13.69 2.81 28.99
N GLU A 64 -12.93 3.50 29.84
CA GLU A 64 -11.50 3.67 29.62
C GLU A 64 -10.82 2.35 30.00
N ASP A 65 -10.07 1.77 29.06
CA ASP A 65 -9.27 0.59 29.36
C ASP A 65 -8.09 0.97 30.25
N ASP A 66 -7.72 0.05 31.14
CA ASP A 66 -6.50 0.18 31.94
C ASP A 66 -5.29 0.25 30.98
N PRO A 67 -4.33 1.18 31.18
CA PRO A 67 -3.14 1.29 30.33
C PRO A 67 -2.31 0.00 30.24
N ASN A 68 -2.54 -0.99 31.10
CA ASN A 68 -1.91 -2.31 31.06
C ASN A 68 -2.78 -3.44 30.46
N ALA A 69 -3.93 -3.15 29.83
CA ALA A 69 -4.86 -4.16 29.32
C ALA A 69 -4.42 -4.91 28.04
N SER A 70 -3.13 -4.89 27.68
CA SER A 70 -2.54 -5.72 26.63
C SER A 70 -1.65 -6.79 27.25
N LEU A 71 -2.23 -7.98 27.50
CA LEU A 71 -1.49 -9.23 27.74
C LEU A 71 -1.74 -10.20 26.57
#